data_AF-A0A6H9YYN7-F1
#
_entry.id   AF-A0A6H9YYN7-F1
#
_cell.length_a   1.000
_cell.length_b   1.000
_cell.length_c   1.000
_cell.angle_alpha   90.00
_cell.angle_beta   90.00
_cell.angle_gamma   90.00
#
_symmetry.space_group_name_H-M   'P 1'
#
loop_
_entity.id
_entity.type
_entity.pdbx_description
1 polymer ?
#
loop_
_entity_poly.entity_id
_entity_poly.type
_entity_poly.pdbx_seq_one_letter_code
_entity_poly.pdbx_strand_id
1 'polypeptide(L)'
;MDPEPRRDEREFLANYDPRDYDPVAVTVDVVALTIRDGGLHVLLVRRGNAPYAGMWALPGGFVRGVRDAEDLPDAAVRELAEETGVSAKGGVLGRVHLEQLGTYGTPGRDPRMRVISVAYLAFAPELPDPEAGSDAVDAAWVPVDALGLTEAADQRPGTTRRLAFDHARILSDGLERARAKLEYTPLATAFCAGEFTIPELRAVYESVWGEELHAGNFHRKVLSVPGFVESTGSTSDKGGRRGGPRPKLYRAGDARLLHPALLRPSREEEIR
;
A
#
# COMPACT_ATOMS: atom_id res chain seq x y z
N MET A 1 22.08 7.65 29.22
CA MET A 1 22.25 9.06 29.63
C MET A 1 22.93 9.73 28.47
N ASP A 2 22.19 10.53 27.71
CA ASP A 2 22.83 11.39 26.70
C ASP A 2 23.82 12.33 27.41
N PRO A 3 25.00 12.60 26.82
CA PRO A 3 25.93 13.56 27.40
C PRO A 3 25.25 14.93 27.48
N GLU A 4 25.36 15.58 28.64
CA GLU A 4 24.88 16.95 28.82
C GLU A 4 25.44 17.86 27.72
N PRO A 5 24.58 18.62 27.01
CA PRO A 5 25.03 19.49 25.92
C PRO A 5 26.06 20.49 26.44
N ARG A 6 27.06 20.76 25.59
CA ARG A 6 28.14 21.70 25.93
C ARG A 6 27.54 23.09 26.21
N ARG A 7 28.25 23.90 27.00
CA ARG A 7 27.73 25.20 27.47
C ARG A 7 27.37 26.15 26.32
N ASP A 8 28.17 26.12 25.25
CA ASP A 8 27.94 26.84 23.99
C ASP A 8 26.66 26.39 23.27
N GLU A 9 26.37 25.10 23.26
CA GLU A 9 25.16 24.53 22.67
C GLU A 9 23.88 24.92 23.42
N ARG A 10 23.93 24.93 24.76
CA ARG A 10 22.80 25.41 25.58
C ARG A 10 22.48 26.88 25.33
N GLU A 11 23.50 27.71 25.22
CA GLU A 11 23.35 29.13 24.93
C GLU A 11 22.81 29.36 23.51
N PHE A 12 23.28 28.58 22.53
CA PHE A 12 22.73 28.60 21.18
C PHE A 12 21.24 28.23 21.16
N LEU A 13 20.86 27.09 21.75
CA LEU A 13 19.47 26.61 21.76
C LEU A 13 18.52 27.57 22.49
N ALA A 14 18.98 28.22 23.55
CA ALA A 14 18.18 29.21 24.28
C ALA A 14 17.90 30.49 23.47
N ASN A 15 18.77 30.80 22.50
CA ASN A 15 18.66 31.99 21.65
C ASN A 15 18.15 31.69 20.24
N TYR A 16 17.89 30.42 19.91
CA TYR A 16 17.40 30.00 18.60
C TYR A 16 15.93 30.43 18.42
N ASP A 17 15.65 31.24 17.40
CA ASP A 17 14.29 31.57 17.00
C ASP A 17 13.82 30.62 15.88
N PRO A 18 12.92 29.66 16.16
CA PRO A 18 12.42 28.76 15.13
C PRO A 18 11.65 29.46 14.01
N ARG A 19 11.32 30.74 14.16
CA ARG A 19 10.62 31.56 13.16
C ARG A 19 11.57 32.19 12.13
N ASP A 20 12.88 31.96 12.25
CA ASP A 20 13.85 32.34 11.22
C ASP A 20 13.59 31.63 9.88
N TYR A 21 12.79 30.56 9.90
CA TYR A 21 12.31 29.84 8.72
C TYR A 21 10.77 29.81 8.69
N ASP A 22 10.20 29.95 7.50
CA ASP A 22 8.75 29.82 7.32
C ASP A 22 8.30 28.40 7.73
N PRO A 23 7.27 28.27 8.59
CA PRO A 23 6.78 26.97 9.01
C PRO A 23 6.13 26.23 7.83
N VAL A 24 6.42 24.94 7.72
CA VAL A 24 5.78 24.02 6.80
C VAL A 24 4.96 22.99 7.59
N ALA A 25 3.81 22.60 7.06
CA ALA A 25 3.03 21.54 7.67
C ALA A 25 3.48 20.18 7.10
N VAL A 26 3.48 19.16 7.96
CA VAL A 26 3.75 17.77 7.56
C VAL A 26 2.49 16.96 7.69
N THR A 27 2.15 16.24 6.62
CA THR A 27 1.06 15.27 6.59
C THR A 27 1.62 13.88 6.29
N VAL A 28 0.81 12.87 6.56
CA VAL A 28 1.00 11.51 6.05
C VAL A 28 -0.20 11.12 5.19
N ASP A 29 0.05 10.39 4.12
CA ASP A 29 -0.98 9.79 3.26
C ASP A 29 -0.71 8.29 3.12
N VAL A 30 -1.73 7.44 3.23
CA VAL A 30 -1.57 5.99 3.18
C VAL A 30 -2.22 5.42 1.92
N VAL A 31 -1.40 4.86 1.04
CA VAL A 31 -1.86 4.00 -0.04
C VAL A 31 -2.13 2.62 0.55
N ALA A 32 -3.35 2.38 1.02
CA ALA A 32 -3.77 1.08 1.52
C ALA A 32 -4.38 0.24 0.38
N LEU A 33 -3.76 -0.91 0.10
CA LEU A 33 -4.12 -1.82 -0.98
C LEU A 33 -4.52 -3.19 -0.42
N THR A 34 -5.53 -3.79 -1.03
CA THR A 34 -5.99 -5.14 -0.70
C THR A 34 -6.64 -5.82 -1.92
N ILE A 35 -6.85 -7.13 -1.86
CA ILE A 35 -7.58 -7.85 -2.91
C ILE A 35 -8.96 -8.18 -2.38
N ARG A 36 -10.00 -7.71 -3.09
CA ARG A 36 -11.41 -7.97 -2.79
C ARG A 36 -12.11 -8.41 -4.07
N ASP A 37 -12.96 -9.41 -3.95
CA ASP A 37 -13.70 -9.99 -5.09
C ASP A 37 -12.81 -10.34 -6.31
N GLY A 38 -11.56 -10.74 -6.03
CA GLY A 38 -10.57 -11.10 -7.07
C GLY A 38 -9.95 -9.91 -7.83
N GLY A 39 -10.09 -8.68 -7.32
CA GLY A 39 -9.47 -7.49 -7.91
C GLY A 39 -8.74 -6.64 -6.88
N LEU A 40 -7.74 -5.88 -7.34
CA LEU A 40 -7.00 -4.94 -6.50
C LEU A 40 -7.88 -3.72 -6.17
N HIS A 41 -8.00 -3.44 -4.88
CA HIS A 41 -8.73 -2.32 -4.33
C HIS A 41 -7.80 -1.40 -3.56
N VAL A 42 -8.11 -0.11 -3.59
CA VAL A 42 -7.48 0.92 -2.77
C VAL A 42 -8.51 1.51 -1.81
N LEU A 43 -8.09 1.81 -0.59
CA LEU A 43 -8.90 2.55 0.34
C LEU A 43 -8.91 4.03 -0.03
N LEU A 44 -10.09 4.60 -0.13
CA LEU A 44 -10.27 6.04 -0.32
C LEU A 44 -11.31 6.58 0.65
N VAL A 45 -11.12 7.83 1.04
CA VAL A 45 -12.05 8.62 1.83
C VAL A 45 -12.62 9.74 0.97
N ARG A 46 -13.92 10.03 1.10
CA ARG A 46 -14.54 11.18 0.45
C ARG A 46 -14.48 12.36 1.40
N ARG A 47 -13.80 13.42 0.99
CA ARG A 47 -13.54 14.59 1.83
C ARG A 47 -14.84 15.33 2.14
N GLY A 48 -15.13 15.57 3.43
CA GLY A 48 -16.26 16.41 3.85
C GLY A 48 -15.97 17.92 3.78
N ASN A 49 -14.70 18.29 3.95
CA ASN A 49 -14.28 19.66 4.16
C ASN A 49 -13.43 20.19 2.99
N ALA A 50 -13.47 21.52 2.80
CA ALA A 50 -12.59 22.21 1.86
C ALA A 50 -11.10 22.09 2.30
N PRO A 51 -10.13 22.15 1.37
CA PRO A 51 -10.29 22.16 -0.09
C PRO A 51 -10.74 20.80 -0.64
N TYR A 52 -11.19 20.76 -1.89
CA TYR A 52 -11.59 19.52 -2.58
C TYR A 52 -12.73 18.75 -1.89
N ALA A 53 -13.67 19.46 -1.25
CA ALA A 53 -14.85 18.85 -0.66
C ALA A 53 -15.62 18.02 -1.71
N GLY A 54 -16.06 16.82 -1.33
CA GLY A 54 -16.74 15.85 -2.19
C GLY A 54 -15.83 15.02 -3.09
N MET A 55 -14.53 15.34 -3.18
CA MET A 55 -13.55 14.50 -3.91
C MET A 55 -13.05 13.35 -3.05
N TRP A 56 -12.55 12.30 -3.71
CA TRP A 56 -11.90 11.18 -3.03
C TRP A 56 -10.44 11.51 -2.70
N ALA A 57 -9.92 10.96 -1.63
CA ALA A 57 -8.54 11.15 -1.20
C ALA A 57 -8.01 9.84 -0.59
N LEU A 58 -6.68 9.70 -0.55
CA LEU A 58 -6.05 8.72 0.30
C LEU A 58 -6.35 9.07 1.76
N PRO A 59 -6.51 8.08 2.65
CA PRO A 59 -6.48 8.28 4.09
C PRO A 59 -5.20 9.00 4.49
N GLY A 60 -5.32 10.02 5.32
CA GLY A 60 -4.19 10.84 5.68
C GLY A 60 -4.58 12.09 6.44
N GLY A 61 -3.60 12.66 7.11
CA GLY A 61 -3.81 13.78 8.01
C GLY A 61 -2.50 14.40 8.47
N PHE A 62 -2.63 15.42 9.31
CA PHE A 62 -1.48 16.15 9.84
C PHE A 62 -0.79 15.34 10.93
N VAL A 63 0.55 15.37 10.91
CA VAL A 63 1.35 14.83 12.00
C VAL A 63 1.09 15.69 13.24
N ARG A 64 0.78 15.04 14.36
CA ARG A 64 0.51 15.72 15.63
C ARG A 64 1.80 16.35 16.19
N GLY A 65 1.69 17.62 16.58
CA GLY A 65 2.80 18.43 17.04
C GLY A 65 3.13 18.25 18.53
N VAL A 66 3.94 19.17 19.06
CA VAL A 66 4.64 19.09 20.37
C VAL A 66 3.82 18.62 21.58
N ARG A 67 2.52 18.91 21.65
CA ARG A 67 1.68 18.50 22.79
C ARG A 67 1.35 17.01 22.80
N ASP A 68 1.22 16.42 21.61
CA ASP A 68 0.89 15.02 21.36
C ASP A 68 1.80 14.48 20.25
N ALA A 69 3.11 14.68 20.41
CA ALA A 69 4.08 14.42 19.36
C ALA A 69 4.09 12.94 18.97
N GLU A 70 4.12 12.68 17.67
CA GLU A 70 4.18 11.32 17.10
C GLU A 70 5.25 11.27 16.00
N ASP A 71 5.79 10.08 15.75
CA ASP A 71 6.65 9.84 14.60
C ASP A 71 5.80 9.63 13.32
N LEU A 72 6.42 9.76 12.15
CA LEU A 72 5.74 9.61 10.86
C LEU A 72 5.08 8.23 10.66
N PRO A 73 5.73 7.09 11.02
CA PRO A 73 5.08 5.79 10.94
C PRO A 73 3.89 5.66 11.90
N ASP A 74 3.98 6.25 13.09
CA ASP A 74 2.89 6.24 14.08
C ASP A 74 1.70 7.05 13.57
N ALA A 75 1.94 8.22 12.96
CA ALA A 75 0.92 9.00 12.28
C ALA A 75 0.26 8.19 11.17
N ALA A 76 1.02 7.49 10.32
CA ALA A 76 0.46 6.69 9.23
C ALA A 76 -0.41 5.54 9.73
N VAL A 77 0.02 4.85 10.79
CA VAL A 77 -0.78 3.79 11.46
C VAL A 77 -2.05 4.37 12.05
N ARG A 78 -1.96 5.54 12.69
CA ARG A 78 -3.10 6.22 13.28
C ARG A 78 -4.13 6.66 12.24
N GLU A 79 -3.70 7.34 11.19
CA GLU A 79 -4.59 7.79 10.09
C GLU A 79 -5.26 6.59 9.41
N LEU A 80 -4.50 5.50 9.17
CA LEU A 80 -5.09 4.27 8.64
C LEU A 80 -6.13 3.68 9.61
N ALA A 81 -5.84 3.64 10.91
CA ALA A 81 -6.73 3.10 11.93
C ALA A 81 -8.01 3.92 12.09
N GLU A 82 -7.92 5.25 12.03
CA GLU A 82 -9.06 6.17 12.15
C GLU A 82 -10.08 5.97 11.00
N GLU A 83 -9.62 5.62 9.80
CA GLU A 83 -10.48 5.45 8.60
C GLU A 83 -10.86 3.99 8.28
N THR A 84 -10.18 3.00 8.87
CA THR A 84 -10.45 1.57 8.63
C THR A 84 -10.92 0.80 9.85
N GLY A 85 -10.81 1.38 11.05
CA GLY A 85 -10.93 0.61 12.28
C GLY A 85 -9.82 -0.43 12.47
N VAL A 86 -8.77 -0.46 11.63
CA VAL A 86 -7.58 -1.31 11.83
C VAL A 86 -6.84 -0.82 13.06
N SER A 87 -7.24 -1.30 14.23
CA SER A 87 -6.46 -1.06 15.43
C SER A 87 -5.15 -1.83 15.33
N ALA A 88 -4.04 -1.14 15.59
CA ALA A 88 -2.71 -1.73 15.73
C ALA A 88 -2.61 -2.87 16.76
N LYS A 89 -3.67 -3.07 17.56
CA LYS A 89 -3.72 -3.96 18.72
C LYS A 89 -4.29 -5.36 18.44
N GLY A 90 -4.57 -5.71 17.18
CA GLY A 90 -5.28 -6.95 16.84
C GLY A 90 -4.56 -7.92 15.93
N GLY A 91 -3.23 -8.08 15.96
CA GLY A 91 -2.51 -9.12 15.19
C GLY A 91 -2.54 -8.99 13.65
N VAL A 92 -3.47 -8.22 13.08
CA VAL A 92 -3.63 -7.92 11.65
C VAL A 92 -2.42 -7.16 11.13
N LEU A 93 -1.85 -6.24 11.92
CA LEU A 93 -0.60 -5.54 11.56
C LEU A 93 0.59 -6.49 11.34
N GLY A 94 0.60 -7.68 11.93
CA GLY A 94 1.65 -8.67 11.67
C GLY A 94 1.64 -9.18 10.21
N ARG A 95 0.54 -8.96 9.49
CA ARG A 95 0.35 -9.32 8.08
C ARG A 95 0.25 -8.10 7.15
N VAL A 96 0.34 -6.88 7.69
CA VAL A 96 0.36 -5.65 6.90
C VAL A 96 1.79 -5.33 6.52
N HIS A 97 2.09 -5.36 5.23
CA HIS A 97 3.33 -4.78 4.72
C HIS A 97 3.17 -3.26 4.73
N LEU A 98 3.70 -2.60 5.76
CA LEU A 98 3.75 -1.13 5.85
C LEU A 98 5.18 -0.65 5.55
N GLU A 99 5.34 0.21 4.56
CA GLU A 99 6.61 0.86 4.27
C GLU A 99 6.43 2.30 3.83
N GLN A 100 7.44 3.14 4.07
CA GLN A 100 7.45 4.48 3.48
C GLN A 100 7.57 4.38 1.96
N LEU A 101 6.68 5.06 1.25
CA LEU A 101 6.62 5.09 -0.20
C LEU A 101 7.54 6.17 -0.77
N GLY A 102 7.32 7.41 -0.34
CA GLY A 102 7.99 8.61 -0.83
C GLY A 102 7.53 9.88 -0.12
N THR A 103 8.16 11.01 -0.44
CA THR A 103 7.87 12.32 0.15
C THR A 103 7.50 13.32 -0.93
N TYR A 104 6.36 13.98 -0.77
CA TYR A 104 5.71 14.82 -1.76
C TYR A 104 5.64 16.27 -1.24
N GLY A 105 6.46 17.14 -1.82
CA GLY A 105 6.66 18.51 -1.34
C GLY A 105 6.56 19.59 -2.41
N THR A 106 5.97 19.28 -3.57
CA THR A 106 5.79 20.21 -4.69
C THR A 106 5.06 21.48 -4.21
N PRO A 107 5.62 22.68 -4.45
CA PRO A 107 4.93 23.92 -4.10
C PRO A 107 3.53 23.98 -4.72
N GLY A 108 2.53 24.33 -3.92
CA GLY A 108 1.13 24.41 -4.37
C GLY A 108 0.39 23.07 -4.47
N ARG A 109 0.98 21.93 -4.08
CA ARG A 109 0.25 20.64 -4.01
C ARG A 109 -1.00 20.72 -3.11
N ASP A 110 -0.88 21.52 -2.06
CA ASP A 110 -1.97 21.89 -1.16
C ASP A 110 -2.21 23.40 -1.27
N PRO A 111 -3.45 23.85 -1.54
CA PRO A 111 -3.76 25.27 -1.68
C PRO A 111 -3.77 26.04 -0.36
N ARG A 112 -3.71 25.37 0.79
CA ARG A 112 -3.79 26.01 2.12
C ARG A 112 -2.50 26.69 2.52
N MET A 113 -1.36 26.00 2.35
CA MET A 113 -0.03 26.46 2.75
C MET A 113 1.04 25.53 2.16
N ARG A 114 2.32 25.74 2.51
CA ARG A 114 3.36 24.74 2.21
C ARG A 114 3.13 23.49 3.06
N VAL A 115 2.68 22.42 2.40
CA VAL A 115 2.48 21.10 3.00
C VAL A 115 3.41 20.10 2.34
N ILE A 116 4.13 19.33 3.16
CA ILE A 116 4.91 18.16 2.73
C ILE A 116 4.17 16.92 3.21
N SER A 117 3.83 16.01 2.29
CA SER A 117 3.26 14.72 2.67
C SER A 117 4.30 13.62 2.61
N VAL A 118 4.39 12.80 3.66
CA VAL A 118 5.16 11.56 3.66
C VAL A 118 4.19 10.41 3.43
N ALA A 119 4.24 9.81 2.25
CA ALA A 119 3.32 8.75 1.90
C ALA A 119 3.84 7.38 2.35
N TYR A 120 2.91 6.51 2.75
CA TYR A 120 3.16 5.13 3.12
C TYR A 120 2.36 4.18 2.22
N LEU A 121 2.93 3.01 1.94
CA LEU A 121 2.25 1.89 1.29
C LEU A 121 1.87 0.88 2.38
N ALA A 122 0.59 0.58 2.50
CA ALA A 122 0.07 -0.53 3.30
C ALA A 122 -0.51 -1.58 2.36
N PHE A 123 -0.01 -2.82 2.41
CA PHE A 123 -0.50 -3.90 1.54
C PHE A 123 -0.79 -5.16 2.35
N ALA A 124 -2.06 -5.58 2.38
CA ALA A 124 -2.53 -6.69 3.19
C ALA A 124 -3.81 -7.35 2.64
N PRO A 125 -4.04 -8.64 2.95
CA PRO A 125 -5.16 -9.42 2.42
C PRO A 125 -6.51 -9.20 3.11
N GLU A 126 -6.48 -8.88 4.40
CA GLU A 126 -7.67 -8.87 5.27
C GLU A 126 -7.74 -7.53 5.99
N LEU A 127 -7.81 -6.44 5.21
CA LEU A 127 -8.10 -5.13 5.76
C LEU A 127 -9.62 -5.04 5.98
N PRO A 128 -10.10 -4.64 7.17
CA PRO A 128 -11.52 -4.50 7.51
C PRO A 128 -12.24 -3.51 6.59
N ASP A 129 -13.56 -3.56 6.63
CA ASP A 129 -14.37 -2.57 5.93
C ASP A 129 -14.19 -1.21 6.59
N PRO A 130 -14.08 -0.13 5.80
CA PRO A 130 -13.79 1.18 6.34
C PRO A 130 -15.01 1.77 7.04
N GLU A 131 -14.73 2.57 8.06
CA GLU A 131 -15.73 3.38 8.76
C GLU A 131 -15.37 4.83 8.51
N ALA A 132 -16.34 5.66 8.11
CA ALA A 132 -16.06 7.06 7.85
C ALA A 132 -15.62 7.76 9.16
N GLY A 133 -14.39 8.30 9.16
CA GLY A 133 -13.84 9.08 10.26
C GLY A 133 -14.51 10.46 10.43
N SER A 134 -14.01 11.26 11.37
CA SER A 134 -14.62 12.56 11.75
C SER A 134 -14.66 13.59 10.63
N ASP A 135 -13.69 13.58 9.71
CA ASP A 135 -13.56 14.54 8.60
C ASP A 135 -13.99 13.96 7.23
N ALA A 136 -14.28 12.67 7.17
CA ALA A 136 -14.72 11.96 5.98
C ALA A 136 -16.25 11.86 5.94
N VAL A 137 -16.84 12.13 4.77
CA VAL A 137 -18.29 11.92 4.55
C VAL A 137 -18.61 10.52 4.05
N ASP A 138 -17.59 9.75 3.67
CA ASP A 138 -17.68 8.37 3.20
C ASP A 138 -16.27 7.76 3.17
N ALA A 139 -16.17 6.44 3.30
CA ALA A 139 -14.93 5.70 3.13
C ALA A 139 -15.23 4.37 2.44
N ALA A 140 -14.41 3.99 1.46
CA ALA A 140 -14.70 2.82 0.63
C ALA A 140 -13.44 2.16 0.07
N TRP A 141 -13.49 0.83 -0.05
CA TRP A 141 -12.61 0.07 -0.93
C TRP A 141 -13.06 0.28 -2.38
N VAL A 142 -12.23 0.94 -3.17
CA VAL A 142 -12.52 1.24 -4.58
C VAL A 142 -11.65 0.37 -5.48
N PRO A 143 -12.22 -0.33 -6.48
CA PRO A 143 -11.42 -1.06 -7.46
C PRO A 143 -10.47 -0.10 -8.18
N VAL A 144 -9.18 -0.43 -8.24
CA VAL A 144 -8.15 0.44 -8.84
C VAL A 144 -8.49 0.77 -10.30
N ASP A 145 -8.96 -0.22 -11.06
CA ASP A 145 -9.32 -0.05 -12.47
C ASP A 145 -10.48 0.94 -12.68
N ALA A 146 -11.33 1.14 -11.66
CA ALA A 146 -12.44 2.08 -11.70
C ALA A 146 -12.01 3.54 -11.51
N LEU A 147 -10.75 3.80 -11.13
CA LEU A 147 -10.24 5.16 -10.92
C LEU A 147 -9.77 5.83 -12.21
N GLY A 148 -9.64 5.06 -13.29
CA GLY A 148 -9.22 5.56 -14.59
C GLY A 148 -7.85 6.23 -14.57
N LEU A 149 -6.90 5.70 -13.79
CA LEU A 149 -5.52 6.17 -13.78
C LEU A 149 -4.88 5.99 -15.17
N THR A 150 -3.98 6.90 -15.53
CA THR A 150 -3.19 6.82 -16.76
C THR A 150 -1.71 6.60 -16.45
N GLU A 151 -0.93 6.27 -17.48
CA GLU A 151 0.54 6.19 -17.40
C GLU A 151 1.19 7.50 -16.92
N ALA A 152 0.54 8.66 -17.13
CA ALA A 152 1.03 9.95 -16.66
C ALA A 152 0.76 10.19 -15.16
N ALA A 153 0.24 9.19 -14.44
CA ALA A 153 -0.14 9.27 -13.04
C ALA A 153 -1.20 10.34 -12.73
N ASP A 154 -2.10 10.57 -13.70
CA ASP A 154 -3.30 11.38 -13.58
C ASP A 154 -4.55 10.52 -13.78
N GLN A 155 -5.73 11.14 -13.90
CA GLN A 155 -6.98 10.44 -14.17
C GLN A 155 -7.56 10.85 -15.52
N ARG A 156 -8.10 9.86 -16.25
CA ARG A 156 -8.80 10.06 -17.52
C ARG A 156 -9.92 11.11 -17.38
N PRO A 157 -10.16 11.96 -18.40
CA PRO A 157 -11.31 12.86 -18.43
C PRO A 157 -12.63 12.09 -18.26
N GLY A 158 -13.58 12.68 -17.52
CA GLY A 158 -14.89 12.08 -17.27
C GLY A 158 -14.92 11.00 -16.18
N THR A 159 -13.80 10.74 -15.49
CA THR A 159 -13.78 9.87 -14.30
C THR A 159 -14.68 10.44 -13.19
N THR A 160 -15.55 9.59 -12.64
CA THR A 160 -16.53 9.98 -11.60
C THR A 160 -15.91 10.05 -10.20
N ARG A 161 -14.82 9.30 -9.96
CA ARG A 161 -14.10 9.27 -8.69
C ARG A 161 -12.82 10.10 -8.76
N ARG A 162 -12.96 11.42 -8.79
CA ARG A 162 -11.82 12.33 -8.87
C ARG A 162 -11.04 12.36 -7.56
N LEU A 163 -9.71 12.23 -7.66
CA LEU A 163 -8.78 12.26 -6.54
C LEU A 163 -8.36 13.70 -6.23
N ALA A 164 -8.36 14.07 -4.95
CA ALA A 164 -7.94 15.37 -4.44
C ALA A 164 -6.41 15.53 -4.47
N PHE A 165 -5.95 16.78 -4.42
CA PHE A 165 -4.52 17.13 -4.38
C PHE A 165 -3.74 16.46 -5.54
N ASP A 166 -2.57 15.91 -5.23
CA ASP A 166 -1.73 15.09 -6.10
C ASP A 166 -1.90 13.58 -5.82
N HIS A 167 -3.03 13.15 -5.23
CA HIS A 167 -3.20 11.77 -4.77
C HIS A 167 -3.23 10.74 -5.92
N ALA A 168 -3.59 11.14 -7.14
CA ALA A 168 -3.44 10.29 -8.32
C ALA A 168 -1.97 9.90 -8.54
N ARG A 169 -1.05 10.83 -8.30
CA ARG A 169 0.39 10.58 -8.41
C ARG A 169 0.87 9.64 -7.30
N ILE A 170 0.52 9.94 -6.05
CA ILE A 170 0.89 9.13 -4.88
C ILE A 170 0.38 7.69 -5.05
N LEU A 171 -0.88 7.52 -5.47
CA LEU A 171 -1.46 6.21 -5.73
C LEU A 171 -0.73 5.48 -6.86
N SER A 172 -0.43 6.14 -7.97
CA SER A 172 0.32 5.53 -9.08
C SER A 172 1.68 5.00 -8.61
N ASP A 173 2.42 5.79 -7.82
CA ASP A 173 3.71 5.37 -7.27
C ASP A 173 3.54 4.18 -6.30
N GLY A 174 2.48 4.18 -5.49
CA GLY A 174 2.17 3.10 -4.56
C GLY A 174 1.79 1.79 -5.24
N LEU A 175 1.01 1.85 -6.34
CA LEU A 175 0.67 0.69 -7.17
C LEU A 175 1.92 0.09 -7.79
N GLU A 176 2.80 0.91 -8.38
CA GLU A 176 4.04 0.42 -8.98
C GLU A 176 4.95 -0.20 -7.91
N ARG A 177 5.04 0.40 -6.71
CA ARG A 177 5.79 -0.18 -5.60
C ARG A 177 5.24 -1.54 -5.19
N ALA A 178 3.93 -1.68 -5.04
CA ALA A 178 3.29 -2.95 -4.70
C ALA A 178 3.54 -4.03 -5.77
N ARG A 179 3.40 -3.67 -7.05
CA ARG A 179 3.67 -4.57 -8.19
C ARG A 179 5.12 -5.03 -8.20
N ALA A 180 6.07 -4.11 -8.01
CA ALA A 180 7.49 -4.41 -7.95
C ALA A 180 7.83 -5.34 -6.76
N LYS A 181 7.25 -5.11 -5.58
CA LYS A 181 7.47 -5.97 -4.40
C LYS A 181 7.12 -7.43 -4.67
N LEU A 182 6.07 -7.70 -5.46
CA LEU A 182 5.68 -9.05 -5.84
C LEU A 182 6.69 -9.74 -6.75
N GLU A 183 7.53 -8.99 -7.47
CA GLU A 183 8.54 -9.57 -8.34
C GLU A 183 9.67 -10.25 -7.54
N TYR A 184 10.04 -9.69 -6.39
CA TYR A 184 11.22 -10.11 -5.63
C TYR A 184 10.95 -10.53 -4.18
N THR A 185 9.69 -10.52 -3.72
CA THR A 185 9.31 -10.98 -2.36
C THR A 185 8.14 -11.96 -2.41
N PRO A 186 8.02 -12.90 -1.45
CA PRO A 186 6.91 -13.86 -1.41
C PRO A 186 5.57 -13.26 -0.92
N LEU A 187 5.43 -11.93 -0.93
CA LEU A 187 4.31 -11.19 -0.33
C LEU A 187 2.94 -11.63 -0.86
N ALA A 188 2.86 -12.10 -2.11
CA ALA A 188 1.64 -12.66 -2.68
C ALA A 188 1.07 -13.85 -1.89
N THR A 189 1.91 -14.64 -1.20
CA THR A 189 1.46 -15.77 -0.39
C THR A 189 0.65 -15.34 0.84
N ALA A 190 0.86 -14.11 1.34
CA ALA A 190 0.04 -13.57 2.43
C ALA A 190 -1.42 -13.38 2.00
N PHE A 191 -1.70 -13.23 0.70
CA PHE A 191 -3.04 -13.11 0.13
C PHE A 191 -3.73 -14.45 -0.16
N CYS A 192 -3.04 -15.54 0.12
CA CYS A 192 -3.60 -16.87 0.03
C CYS A 192 -4.08 -17.35 1.41
N ALA A 193 -4.98 -18.34 1.41
CA ALA A 193 -5.32 -19.07 2.63
C ALA A 193 -4.08 -19.82 3.19
N GLY A 194 -4.17 -20.39 4.39
CA GLY A 194 -3.05 -21.13 5.00
C GLY A 194 -2.52 -22.27 4.11
N GLU A 195 -3.40 -22.90 3.35
CA GLU A 195 -3.06 -23.80 2.23
C GLU A 195 -3.73 -23.29 0.95
N PHE A 196 -3.00 -23.32 -0.16
CA PHE A 196 -3.45 -22.79 -1.44
C PHE A 196 -2.86 -23.57 -2.61
N THR A 197 -3.45 -23.38 -3.78
CA THR A 197 -3.03 -23.95 -5.04
C THR A 197 -2.22 -22.93 -5.84
N ILE A 198 -1.34 -23.38 -6.74
CA ILE A 198 -0.60 -22.48 -7.65
C ILE A 198 -1.54 -21.59 -8.49
N PRO A 199 -2.70 -22.07 -8.99
CA PRO A 199 -3.69 -21.21 -9.63
C PRO A 199 -4.24 -20.09 -8.74
N GLU A 200 -4.45 -20.31 -7.44
CA GLU A 200 -4.90 -19.28 -6.51
C GLU A 200 -3.80 -18.24 -6.28
N LEU A 201 -2.55 -18.68 -6.09
CA LEU A 201 -1.41 -17.76 -6.03
C LEU A 201 -1.27 -16.95 -7.32
N ARG A 202 -1.43 -17.58 -8.49
CA ARG A 202 -1.41 -16.89 -9.78
C ARG A 202 -2.49 -15.81 -9.86
N ALA A 203 -3.70 -16.09 -9.38
CA ALA A 203 -4.79 -15.11 -9.38
C ALA A 203 -4.45 -13.88 -8.53
N VAL A 204 -3.73 -14.04 -7.40
CA VAL A 204 -3.20 -12.91 -6.62
C VAL A 204 -2.26 -12.04 -7.47
N TYR A 205 -1.29 -12.67 -8.15
CA TYR A 205 -0.36 -11.94 -9.02
C TYR A 205 -1.08 -11.21 -10.16
N GLU A 206 -2.02 -11.88 -10.86
CA GLU A 206 -2.82 -11.29 -11.94
C GLU A 206 -3.65 -10.10 -11.42
N SER A 207 -4.23 -10.21 -10.22
CA SER A 207 -5.02 -9.13 -9.61
C SER A 207 -4.18 -7.88 -9.32
N VAL A 208 -2.94 -8.05 -8.84
CA VAL A 208 -2.07 -6.93 -8.46
C VAL A 208 -1.36 -6.32 -9.68
N TRP A 209 -0.89 -7.16 -10.59
CA TRP A 209 -0.19 -6.72 -11.79
C TRP A 209 -1.14 -6.19 -12.86
N GLY A 210 -2.41 -6.61 -12.88
CA GLY A 210 -3.37 -6.22 -13.91
C GLY A 210 -3.09 -6.84 -15.28
N GLU A 211 -2.34 -7.94 -15.31
CA GLU A 211 -1.92 -8.66 -16.52
C GLU A 211 -2.20 -10.16 -16.36
N GLU A 212 -2.61 -10.83 -17.44
CA GLU A 212 -2.79 -12.28 -17.45
C GLU A 212 -1.46 -13.03 -17.51
N LEU A 213 -1.34 -14.09 -16.73
CA LEU A 213 -0.12 -14.90 -16.63
C LEU A 213 -0.31 -16.29 -17.25
N HIS A 214 0.64 -16.69 -18.10
CA HIS A 214 0.67 -18.04 -18.65
C HIS A 214 0.86 -19.10 -17.55
N ALA A 215 -0.19 -19.89 -17.31
CA ALA A 215 -0.27 -20.80 -16.17
C ALA A 215 0.92 -21.77 -16.07
N GLY A 216 1.35 -22.38 -17.18
CA GLY A 216 2.46 -23.32 -17.18
C GLY A 216 3.83 -22.68 -16.91
N ASN A 217 4.02 -21.41 -17.31
CA ASN A 217 5.28 -20.70 -17.06
C ASN A 217 5.34 -20.23 -15.62
N PHE A 218 4.24 -19.64 -15.13
CA PHE A 218 4.10 -19.24 -13.74
C PHE A 218 4.34 -20.42 -12.79
N HIS A 219 3.67 -21.56 -13.05
CA HIS A 219 3.85 -22.77 -12.24
C HIS A 219 5.30 -23.23 -12.18
N ARG A 220 6.00 -23.23 -13.32
CA ARG A 220 7.42 -23.61 -13.37
C ARG A 220 8.31 -22.62 -12.60
N LYS A 221 8.07 -21.32 -12.76
CA LYS A 221 8.82 -20.26 -12.05
C LYS A 221 8.64 -20.38 -10.55
N VAL A 222 7.40 -20.48 -10.06
CA VAL A 222 7.11 -20.63 -8.63
C VAL A 222 7.86 -21.81 -8.02
N LEU A 223 7.78 -23.00 -8.64
CA LEU A 223 8.44 -24.20 -8.12
C LEU A 223 9.96 -24.21 -8.28
N SER A 224 10.51 -23.33 -9.12
CA SER A 224 11.96 -23.21 -9.30
C SER A 224 12.62 -22.33 -8.23
N VAL A 225 11.86 -21.51 -7.51
CA VAL A 225 12.39 -20.61 -6.48
C VAL A 225 12.45 -21.35 -5.13
N PRO A 226 13.65 -21.57 -4.56
CA PRO A 226 13.80 -22.24 -3.28
C PRO A 226 13.09 -21.48 -2.15
N GLY A 227 12.39 -22.21 -1.28
CA GLY A 227 11.71 -21.63 -0.11
C GLY A 227 10.48 -20.76 -0.44
N PHE A 228 10.09 -20.61 -1.71
CA PHE A 228 8.92 -19.77 -2.03
C PHE A 228 7.61 -20.43 -1.59
N VAL A 229 7.42 -21.69 -1.97
CA VAL A 229 6.26 -22.50 -1.58
C VAL A 229 6.68 -23.90 -1.17
N GLU A 230 5.98 -24.47 -0.20
CA GLU A 230 6.20 -25.83 0.26
C GLU A 230 4.99 -26.71 -0.09
N SER A 231 5.24 -27.89 -0.66
CA SER A 231 4.18 -28.87 -0.90
C SER A 231 3.67 -29.44 0.42
N THR A 232 2.36 -29.42 0.62
CA THR A 232 1.69 -30.04 1.79
C THR A 232 1.62 -31.57 1.68
N GLY A 233 1.76 -32.10 0.45
CA GLY A 233 1.50 -33.52 0.15
C GLY A 233 0.03 -33.83 -0.15
N SER A 234 -0.86 -32.86 0.08
CA SER A 234 -2.31 -32.98 -0.12
C SER A 234 -2.76 -32.35 -1.45
N THR A 235 -4.02 -32.63 -1.83
CA THR A 235 -4.68 -32.02 -2.99
C THR A 235 -6.01 -31.39 -2.56
N SER A 236 -6.46 -30.35 -3.26
CA SER A 236 -7.72 -29.68 -2.92
C SER A 236 -8.93 -30.62 -3.00
N ASP A 237 -9.95 -30.34 -2.20
CA ASP A 237 -11.20 -31.12 -2.16
C ASP A 237 -11.99 -31.05 -3.47
N LYS A 238 -11.88 -29.92 -4.17
CA LYS A 238 -12.51 -29.69 -5.48
C LYS A 238 -11.55 -30.08 -6.60
N GLY A 239 -12.06 -30.81 -7.60
CA GLY A 239 -11.33 -31.05 -8.85
C GLY A 239 -11.12 -29.75 -9.63
N GLY A 240 -10.25 -29.78 -10.65
CA GLY A 240 -10.05 -28.62 -11.51
C GLY A 240 -11.37 -28.14 -12.14
N ARG A 241 -11.46 -26.83 -12.46
CA ARG A 241 -12.69 -26.14 -12.95
C ARG A 241 -13.39 -26.81 -14.16
N ARG A 242 -12.71 -27.72 -14.87
CA ARG A 242 -13.21 -28.53 -16.00
C ARG A 242 -13.18 -30.06 -15.76
N GLY A 243 -13.26 -30.52 -14.52
CA GLY A 243 -13.17 -31.95 -14.19
C GLY A 243 -11.75 -32.53 -14.27
N GLY A 244 -10.73 -31.66 -14.24
CA GLY A 244 -9.32 -32.07 -14.21
C GLY A 244 -8.87 -32.61 -12.84
N PRO A 245 -7.64 -33.13 -12.75
CA PRO A 245 -7.06 -33.63 -11.51
C PRO A 245 -7.16 -32.61 -10.37
N ARG A 246 -7.26 -33.09 -9.14
CA ARG A 246 -7.25 -32.23 -7.95
C ARG A 246 -5.88 -31.53 -7.87
N PRO A 247 -5.82 -30.18 -7.90
CA PRO A 247 -4.56 -29.47 -7.80
C PRO A 247 -3.89 -29.73 -6.44
N LYS A 248 -2.55 -29.77 -6.44
CA LYS A 248 -1.75 -29.91 -5.23
C LYS A 248 -1.89 -28.66 -4.36
N LEU A 249 -1.91 -28.87 -3.05
CA LEU A 249 -1.90 -27.81 -2.05
C LEU A 249 -0.48 -27.49 -1.60
N TYR A 250 -0.23 -26.20 -1.44
CA TYR A 250 1.02 -25.61 -1.02
C TYR A 250 0.74 -24.67 0.16
N ARG A 251 1.80 -24.35 0.90
CA ARG A 251 1.82 -23.27 1.89
C ARG A 251 3.00 -22.34 1.60
N ALA A 252 3.01 -21.16 2.20
CA ALA A 252 4.16 -20.26 2.15
C ALA A 252 5.40 -20.98 2.72
N GLY A 253 6.53 -20.88 2.03
CA GLY A 253 7.81 -21.34 2.56
C GLY A 253 8.52 -20.25 3.38
N ASP A 254 9.82 -20.43 3.62
CA ASP A 254 10.65 -19.55 4.44
C ASP A 254 11.45 -18.51 3.65
N ALA A 255 11.28 -18.45 2.33
CA ALA A 255 11.93 -17.43 1.50
C ALA A 255 11.58 -16.03 2.01
N ARG A 256 12.58 -15.13 1.97
CA ARG A 256 12.37 -13.69 2.21
C ARG A 256 12.51 -12.87 0.94
N LEU A 257 13.20 -13.43 -0.05
CA LEU A 257 13.41 -12.88 -1.38
C LEU A 257 13.21 -13.99 -2.42
N LEU A 258 12.72 -13.63 -3.59
CA LEU A 258 12.57 -14.55 -4.71
C LEU A 258 13.80 -14.46 -5.60
N HIS A 259 14.53 -15.57 -5.70
CA HIS A 259 15.67 -15.70 -6.61
C HIS A 259 15.59 -17.01 -7.41
N PRO A 260 15.42 -16.96 -8.75
CA PRO A 260 15.25 -15.74 -9.55
C PRO A 260 13.93 -15.01 -9.26
N ALA A 261 13.89 -13.71 -9.55
CA ALA A 261 12.68 -12.90 -9.42
C ALA A 261 11.58 -13.38 -10.38
N LEU A 262 10.31 -13.23 -9.99
CA LEU A 262 9.16 -13.41 -10.88
C LEU A 262 8.81 -12.07 -11.52
N LEU A 263 9.40 -11.78 -12.68
CA LEU A 263 9.13 -10.53 -13.40
C LEU A 263 7.73 -10.53 -14.04
N ARG A 264 7.12 -9.33 -14.09
CA ARG A 264 5.92 -9.06 -14.89
C ARG A 264 6.21 -9.27 -16.39
N PRO A 265 5.26 -9.80 -17.18
CA PRO A 265 5.42 -9.94 -18.62
C PRO A 265 5.89 -8.67 -19.33
N SER A 266 5.23 -7.53 -19.07
CA SER A 266 5.64 -6.22 -19.60
C SER A 266 7.12 -5.89 -19.31
N ARG A 267 7.57 -6.14 -18.07
CA ARG A 267 8.96 -5.91 -17.66
C ARG A 267 9.94 -6.92 -18.25
N GLU A 268 9.50 -8.16 -18.51
CA GLU A 268 10.32 -9.15 -19.22
C GLU A 268 10.57 -8.76 -20.68
N GLU A 269 9.61 -8.08 -21.32
CA GLU A 269 9.74 -7.56 -22.68
C GLU A 269 10.71 -6.38 -22.73
N GLU A 270 10.70 -5.48 -21.75
CA GLU A 270 11.62 -4.33 -21.67
C GLU A 270 13.09 -4.71 -21.46
N ILE A 271 13.35 -5.80 -20.73
CA ILE A 271 14.71 -6.23 -20.36
C ILE A 271 15.35 -7.11 -21.45
N ARG A 272 14.55 -7.70 -22.35
CA ARG A 272 15.02 -8.61 -23.40
C ARG A 272 15.54 -7.87 -24.63
#